data_AF-A0A118JTE9-F1
#
_entry.id   AF-A0A118JTE9-F1
#
_cell.length_a   1.000
_cell.length_b   1.000
_cell.length_c   1.000
_cell.angle_alpha   90.00
_cell.angle_beta   90.00
_cell.angle_gamma   90.00
#
_symmetry.space_group_name_H-M   'P 1'
#
loop_
_entity.id
_entity.type
_entity.pdbx_description
1 polymer ?
#
loop_
_entity_poly.entity_id
_entity_poly.type
_entity_poly.pdbx_seq_one_letter_code
_entity_poly.pdbx_strand_id
1 'polypeptide(L)'
;MGKHRFRNKIKSILGSDIDPDKDEELKGSNIEMEDNYQKILELLKEEDKDDKNKLVGLIEDFHKHHQSIYERYDHITGELRAKVHSKKEKDSSSSSSSDSDSDDSSSKKGSKNGKMKVADILKEELQASHTDIDELTRKLAVATEEKEALGSEYQAALNKEQETEKKFVELKLEAERLHEENSKLLADNSDLNLKSENARILEAEFIQKLEDMSREKSSLLSEKETAAGTLEELRAVIDRLEGENEDFKSELGVVKAELPKMKEKLETTEEELSSISQTLEATEADKKSLADEIKMKHVEIQELAAECSQLREKLADKEKELLSHAEMHNSHKSETEIKMRGYEVDFESLHSQKREIEKQKEEELSTLAKKSEDKERELLSQIENLTENVSNLQKELESFGIQKSQLDEHVQALLVKVNEKQEEIAILCRQKLESERQLEKSSQEISGYLIQIDSLKQELADKMADERKFLEEKEVHVAREKDLEEEVKWLHSLKAESETEVSKKTQEIAEYINQIENFKEEAAKMTMDQSKTVEEKEGYESRVKDLELELESLNNLKAESESQLEKK
;
A
#
# COMPACT_ATOMS: atom_id res chain seq x y z
N MET A 1 -23.23 -18.63 -3.10
CA MET A 1 -23.75 -18.61 -1.70
C MET A 1 -22.74 -18.13 -0.63
N GLY A 2 -21.43 -17.95 -0.91
CA GLY A 2 -20.43 -17.58 0.11
C GLY A 2 -20.39 -16.11 0.56
N LYS A 3 -20.81 -15.16 -0.28
CA LYS A 3 -20.70 -13.71 0.01
C LYS A 3 -21.63 -13.23 1.13
N HIS A 4 -22.80 -13.86 1.31
CA HIS A 4 -23.74 -13.51 2.37
C HIS A 4 -23.30 -13.98 3.76
N ARG A 5 -22.57 -15.11 3.86
CA ARG A 5 -22.08 -15.61 5.16
C ARG A 5 -20.96 -14.74 5.72
N PHE A 6 -20.13 -14.13 4.88
CA PHE A 6 -19.07 -13.23 5.32
C PHE A 6 -19.63 -11.89 5.82
N ARG A 7 -20.59 -11.30 5.07
CA ARG A 7 -21.29 -10.07 5.50
C ARG A 7 -22.06 -10.25 6.80
N ASN A 8 -22.74 -11.39 6.98
CA ASN A 8 -23.49 -11.66 8.21
C ASN A 8 -22.58 -11.96 9.41
N LYS A 9 -21.41 -12.59 9.19
CA LYS A 9 -20.39 -12.74 10.24
C LYS A 9 -19.80 -11.40 10.67
N ILE A 10 -19.51 -10.49 9.74
CA ILE A 10 -19.04 -9.15 10.08
C ILE A 10 -20.12 -8.37 10.84
N LYS A 11 -21.38 -8.40 10.39
CA LYS A 11 -22.50 -7.75 11.11
C LYS A 11 -22.72 -8.32 12.52
N SER A 12 -22.52 -9.62 12.72
CA SER A 12 -22.65 -10.27 14.03
C SER A 12 -21.48 -9.98 14.98
N ILE A 13 -20.31 -9.58 14.47
CA ILE A 13 -19.14 -9.19 15.26
C ILE A 13 -19.16 -7.69 15.54
N LEU A 14 -19.61 -6.88 14.57
CA LEU A 14 -19.73 -5.42 14.72
C LEU A 14 -20.90 -5.03 15.65
N GLY A 15 -21.97 -5.83 15.68
CA GLY A 15 -23.16 -5.54 16.47
C GLY A 15 -23.03 -5.78 17.98
N SER A 16 -21.97 -6.46 18.45
CA SER A 16 -21.74 -6.72 19.89
C SER A 16 -20.83 -5.71 20.58
N ASP A 17 -20.08 -4.91 19.81
CA ASP A 17 -19.02 -4.02 20.33
C ASP A 17 -19.35 -2.52 20.15
N ILE A 18 -20.56 -2.18 19.68
CA ILE A 18 -21.09 -0.81 19.81
C ILE A 18 -21.60 -0.70 21.24
N ASP A 19 -20.74 -0.23 22.13
CA ASP A 19 -21.11 0.15 23.49
C ASP A 19 -22.21 1.23 23.40
N PRO A 20 -23.47 0.92 23.77
CA PRO A 20 -24.58 1.83 23.55
C PRO A 20 -24.42 3.14 24.34
N ASP A 21 -23.68 3.10 25.46
CA ASP A 21 -23.36 4.29 26.26
C ASP A 21 -22.41 5.24 25.52
N LYS A 22 -21.53 4.72 24.66
CA LYS A 22 -20.62 5.54 23.83
C LYS A 22 -21.27 6.09 22.56
N ASP A 23 -22.31 5.44 22.05
CA ASP A 23 -23.10 5.92 20.91
C ASP A 23 -24.06 7.06 21.33
N GLU A 24 -24.57 7.03 22.57
CA GLU A 24 -25.29 8.14 23.20
C GLU A 24 -24.37 9.35 23.46
N GLU A 25 -23.14 9.13 23.95
CA GLU A 25 -22.14 10.18 24.17
C GLU A 25 -21.70 10.86 22.84
N LEU A 26 -21.64 10.10 21.75
CA LEU A 26 -21.41 10.62 20.39
C LEU A 26 -22.56 11.50 19.90
N LYS A 27 -23.82 11.13 20.16
CA LYS A 27 -24.97 11.96 19.79
C LYS A 27 -24.99 13.26 20.59
N GLY A 28 -24.72 13.20 21.90
CA GLY A 28 -24.63 14.39 22.75
C GLY A 28 -23.52 15.34 22.27
N SER A 29 -22.33 14.82 22.02
CA SER A 29 -21.19 15.63 21.59
C SER A 29 -21.34 16.18 20.16
N ASN A 30 -22.05 15.49 19.28
CA ASN A 30 -22.36 15.96 17.93
C ASN A 30 -23.43 17.06 17.92
N ILE A 31 -24.38 17.03 18.87
CA ILE A 31 -25.34 18.13 19.08
C ILE A 31 -24.62 19.36 19.63
N GLU A 32 -23.70 19.20 20.58
CA GLU A 32 -22.87 20.30 21.09
C GLU A 32 -21.95 20.90 20.01
N MET A 33 -21.48 20.09 19.05
CA MET A 33 -20.68 20.53 17.91
C MET A 33 -21.49 21.40 16.94
N GLU A 34 -22.73 21.01 16.65
CA GLU A 34 -23.64 21.75 15.79
C GLU A 34 -24.03 23.11 16.42
N ASP A 35 -24.30 23.13 17.73
CA ASP A 35 -24.54 24.37 18.49
C ASP A 35 -23.32 25.30 18.49
N ASN A 36 -22.11 24.76 18.67
CA ASN A 36 -20.87 25.54 18.60
C ASN A 36 -20.58 26.07 17.19
N TYR A 37 -20.85 25.28 16.14
CA TYR A 37 -20.72 25.70 14.75
C TYR A 37 -21.67 26.86 14.40
N GLN A 38 -22.91 26.80 14.89
CA GLN A 38 -23.89 27.88 14.72
C GLN A 38 -23.43 29.16 15.44
N LYS A 39 -22.83 29.04 16.63
CA LYS A 39 -22.25 30.17 17.40
C LYS A 39 -21.04 30.80 16.71
N ILE A 40 -20.17 29.99 16.11
CA ILE A 40 -19.04 30.46 15.29
C ILE A 40 -19.54 31.27 14.08
N LEU A 41 -20.58 30.78 13.38
CA LEU A 41 -21.19 31.48 12.24
C LEU A 41 -21.87 32.79 12.64
N GLU A 42 -22.36 32.90 13.87
CA GLU A 42 -22.96 34.13 14.41
C GLU A 42 -21.89 35.16 14.78
N LEU A 43 -20.81 34.74 15.46
CA LEU A 43 -19.68 35.61 15.82
C LEU A 43 -18.85 36.09 14.60
N LEU A 44 -18.88 35.35 13.49
CA LEU A 44 -18.27 35.77 12.22
C LEU A 44 -19.06 36.85 11.48
N LYS A 45 -20.31 37.12 11.87
CA LYS A 45 -21.15 38.18 11.29
C LYS A 45 -21.06 39.52 12.03
N GLU A 46 -20.48 39.56 13.23
CA GLU A 46 -20.32 40.77 14.04
C GLU A 46 -18.85 41.23 14.06
N GLU A 47 -18.61 42.55 13.98
CA GLU A 47 -17.33 43.16 13.56
C GLU A 47 -16.43 43.59 14.76
N ASP A 48 -16.71 43.10 15.97
CA ASP A 48 -16.03 43.52 17.20
C ASP A 48 -14.79 42.68 17.55
N LYS A 49 -13.80 43.33 18.18
CA LYS A 49 -12.48 42.72 18.47
C LYS A 49 -12.48 41.73 19.63
N ASP A 50 -13.38 41.86 20.60
CA ASP A 50 -13.46 40.95 21.75
C ASP A 50 -14.05 39.58 21.39
N ASP A 51 -14.77 39.49 20.27
CA ASP A 51 -15.38 38.26 19.81
C ASP A 51 -14.42 37.36 19.02
N LYS A 52 -13.28 37.89 18.54
CA LYS A 52 -12.21 37.07 17.96
C LYS A 52 -11.59 36.10 18.96
N ASN A 53 -11.42 36.49 20.23
CA ASN A 53 -10.86 35.60 21.23
C ASN A 53 -11.85 34.49 21.62
N LYS A 54 -13.16 34.78 21.66
CA LYS A 54 -14.21 33.77 21.87
C LYS A 54 -14.31 32.82 20.66
N LEU A 55 -14.16 33.36 19.45
CA LEU A 55 -14.14 32.61 18.20
C LEU A 55 -12.94 31.65 18.15
N VAL A 56 -11.75 32.10 18.54
CA VAL A 56 -10.55 31.26 18.65
C VAL A 56 -10.77 30.11 19.65
N GLY A 57 -11.36 30.39 20.82
CA GLY A 57 -11.70 29.35 21.79
C GLY A 57 -12.67 28.29 21.24
N LEU A 58 -13.72 28.72 20.54
CA LEU A 58 -14.69 27.82 19.91
C LEU A 58 -14.05 26.97 18.78
N ILE A 59 -13.09 27.53 18.05
CA ILE A 59 -12.33 26.80 17.01
C ILE A 59 -11.37 25.77 17.64
N GLU A 60 -10.70 26.12 18.74
CA GLU A 60 -9.84 25.17 19.48
C GLU A 60 -10.64 24.01 20.07
N ASP A 61 -11.84 24.27 20.59
CA ASP A 61 -12.73 23.23 21.12
C ASP A 61 -13.25 22.32 19.99
N PHE A 62 -13.56 22.88 18.82
CA PHE A 62 -13.88 22.09 17.61
C PHE A 62 -12.71 21.19 17.19
N HIS A 63 -11.48 21.71 17.20
CA HIS A 63 -10.28 20.95 16.84
C HIS A 63 -9.99 19.81 17.83
N LYS A 64 -10.10 20.07 19.14
CA LYS A 64 -9.93 19.02 20.18
C LYS A 64 -10.97 17.92 20.02
N HIS A 65 -12.21 18.27 19.70
CA HIS A 65 -13.26 17.29 19.52
C HIS A 65 -13.05 16.43 18.26
N HIS A 66 -12.66 17.06 17.14
CA HIS A 66 -12.27 16.35 15.92
C HIS A 66 -11.14 15.36 16.21
N GLN A 67 -10.11 15.78 16.95
CA GLN A 67 -9.00 14.91 17.34
C GLN A 67 -9.45 13.72 18.22
N SER A 68 -10.37 13.93 19.16
CA SER A 68 -10.97 12.87 19.97
C SER A 68 -11.75 11.82 19.15
N ILE A 69 -12.41 12.23 18.06
CA ILE A 69 -13.09 11.30 17.14
C ILE A 69 -12.06 10.41 16.44
N TYR A 70 -10.94 10.97 15.98
CA TYR A 70 -9.88 10.20 15.33
C TYR A 70 -9.21 9.20 16.29
N GLU A 71 -8.95 9.61 17.54
CA GLU A 71 -8.42 8.71 18.57
C GLU A 71 -9.36 7.52 18.83
N ARG A 72 -10.68 7.74 18.82
CA ARG A 72 -11.67 6.66 18.94
C ARG A 72 -11.71 5.77 17.70
N TYR A 73 -11.61 6.34 16.51
CA TYR A 73 -11.52 5.56 15.27
C TYR A 73 -10.27 4.68 15.25
N ASP A 74 -9.13 5.20 15.70
CA ASP A 74 -7.88 4.46 15.83
C ASP A 74 -7.97 3.37 16.88
N HIS A 75 -8.66 3.62 17.99
CA HIS A 75 -8.91 2.60 19.01
C HIS A 75 -9.77 1.45 18.46
N ILE A 76 -10.90 1.76 17.80
CA ILE A 76 -11.79 0.77 17.18
C ILE A 76 -11.07 0.01 16.06
N THR A 77 -10.30 0.70 15.23
CA THR A 77 -9.53 0.10 14.13
C THR A 77 -8.39 -0.78 14.67
N GLY A 78 -7.77 -0.35 15.78
CA GLY A 78 -6.76 -1.10 16.52
C GLY A 78 -7.33 -2.37 17.15
N GLU A 79 -8.50 -2.29 17.79
CA GLU A 79 -9.20 -3.44 18.35
C GLU A 79 -9.67 -4.43 17.27
N LEU A 80 -10.16 -3.94 16.14
CA LEU A 80 -10.51 -4.76 14.97
C LEU A 80 -9.29 -5.50 14.42
N ARG A 81 -8.13 -4.82 14.34
CA ARG A 81 -6.86 -5.44 13.91
C ARG A 81 -6.37 -6.47 14.92
N ALA A 82 -6.48 -6.18 16.22
CA ALA A 82 -6.12 -7.11 17.28
C ALA A 82 -6.99 -8.37 17.29
N LYS A 83 -8.32 -8.26 17.06
CA LYS A 83 -9.24 -9.40 16.94
C LYS A 83 -9.06 -10.21 15.65
N VAL A 84 -8.58 -9.61 14.56
CA VAL A 84 -8.22 -10.31 13.32
C VAL A 84 -6.91 -11.10 13.47
N HIS A 85 -6.01 -10.67 14.36
CA HIS A 85 -4.73 -11.34 14.61
C HIS A 85 -4.71 -12.24 15.86
N SER A 86 -5.59 -12.06 16.85
CA SER A 86 -5.64 -12.89 18.07
C SER A 86 -6.24 -14.28 17.89
N LYS A 87 -6.62 -14.65 16.66
CA LYS A 87 -7.07 -16.00 16.30
C LYS A 87 -6.10 -16.74 15.39
N LYS A 88 -4.80 -16.47 15.52
CA LYS A 88 -3.76 -17.22 14.82
C LYS A 88 -2.44 -17.26 15.58
N GLU A 89 -2.46 -17.72 16.82
CA GLU A 89 -1.24 -18.13 17.51
C GLU A 89 -1.55 -19.07 18.67
N LYS A 90 -1.87 -20.32 18.32
CA LYS A 90 -1.40 -21.46 19.10
C LYS A 90 -1.23 -22.65 18.17
N ASP A 91 -0.04 -23.22 18.29
CA ASP A 91 0.47 -24.45 17.69
C ASP A 91 1.26 -24.27 16.38
N SER A 92 2.56 -24.39 16.61
CA SER A 92 3.71 -24.53 15.74
C SER A 92 3.66 -25.78 14.84
N SER A 93 4.33 -25.63 13.69
CA SER A 93 5.05 -26.69 12.95
C SER A 93 4.27 -27.72 12.12
N SER A 94 4.49 -27.59 10.80
CA SER A 94 4.94 -28.64 9.87
C SER A 94 3.94 -29.60 9.20
N SER A 95 4.20 -29.71 7.89
CA SER A 95 4.23 -30.93 7.05
C SER A 95 2.93 -31.54 6.52
N SER A 96 3.11 -32.05 5.29
CA SER A 96 2.21 -32.75 4.39
C SER A 96 1.45 -33.91 5.00
N SER A 97 0.28 -34.21 4.43
CA SER A 97 -0.11 -35.58 4.07
C SER A 97 -1.37 -35.53 3.23
N SER A 98 -1.28 -35.95 1.97
CA SER A 98 -2.46 -36.41 1.22
C SER A 98 -2.28 -37.91 1.03
N ASP A 99 -2.40 -38.64 2.13
CA ASP A 99 -2.51 -40.09 2.13
C ASP A 99 -3.99 -40.42 2.40
N SER A 100 -4.64 -41.01 1.41
CA SER A 100 -5.83 -41.83 1.63
C SER A 100 -5.39 -43.27 1.55
N ASP A 101 -5.06 -43.83 2.71
CA ASP A 101 -4.92 -45.27 2.91
C ASP A 101 -6.31 -45.91 3.01
N SER A 102 -6.44 -47.07 2.37
CA SER A 102 -7.32 -48.12 2.87
C SER A 102 -6.56 -49.44 2.82
N ASP A 103 -5.98 -49.82 3.95
CA ASP A 103 -5.58 -51.19 4.26
C ASP A 103 -6.81 -52.00 4.75
N ASP A 104 -6.94 -53.26 4.31
CA ASP A 104 -7.38 -54.33 5.21
C ASP A 104 -6.72 -55.70 4.90
N SER A 105 -5.71 -55.97 5.71
CA SER A 105 -5.28 -57.22 6.36
C SER A 105 -5.89 -58.60 5.99
N SER A 106 -4.98 -59.48 5.56
CA SER A 106 -4.79 -60.90 5.90
C SER A 106 -5.93 -61.76 6.49
N SER A 107 -6.13 -62.97 5.91
CA SER A 107 -6.18 -64.18 6.75
C SER A 107 -5.58 -65.41 6.06
N LYS A 108 -4.75 -66.12 6.84
CA LYS A 108 -3.98 -67.31 6.52
C LYS A 108 -4.74 -68.58 6.94
N LYS A 109 -4.93 -69.54 6.03
CA LYS A 109 -5.15 -71.00 6.23
C LYS A 109 -5.40 -71.60 4.83
N GLY A 110 -4.75 -72.63 4.30
CA GLY A 110 -4.03 -73.76 4.88
C GLY A 110 -4.54 -75.03 4.18
N SER A 111 -3.62 -75.90 3.76
CA SER A 111 -3.78 -77.32 3.37
C SER A 111 -4.10 -77.74 1.93
N LYS A 112 -3.03 -78.28 1.32
CA LYS A 112 -2.86 -79.68 0.84
C LYS A 112 -3.51 -80.14 -0.48
N ASN A 113 -2.58 -80.60 -1.33
CA ASN A 113 -2.60 -81.77 -2.22
C ASN A 113 -3.52 -81.75 -3.46
N GLY A 114 -2.86 -81.98 -4.61
CA GLY A 114 -3.44 -82.72 -5.74
C GLY A 114 -3.03 -82.16 -7.10
N LYS A 115 -2.26 -82.96 -7.86
CA LYS A 115 -1.94 -82.78 -9.29
C LYS A 115 -3.05 -82.05 -10.07
N MET A 116 -2.83 -80.80 -10.47
CA MET A 116 -3.63 -80.09 -11.49
C MET A 116 -2.72 -79.34 -12.45
N LYS A 117 -3.21 -79.17 -13.69
CA LYS A 117 -2.45 -78.99 -14.92
C LYS A 117 -1.85 -77.58 -15.01
N VAL A 118 -0.55 -77.49 -15.31
CA VAL A 118 0.25 -76.26 -15.51
C VAL A 118 -0.37 -75.26 -16.50
N ALA A 119 -1.22 -75.74 -17.41
CA ALA A 119 -1.90 -74.90 -18.40
C ALA A 119 -2.95 -73.93 -17.82
N ASP A 120 -3.58 -74.26 -16.69
CA ASP A 120 -4.64 -73.43 -16.11
C ASP A 120 -4.07 -72.26 -15.28
N ILE A 121 -2.91 -72.46 -14.63
CA ILE A 121 -2.20 -71.42 -13.86
C ILE A 121 -1.65 -70.33 -14.79
N LEU A 122 -1.00 -70.73 -15.90
CA LEU A 122 -0.51 -69.77 -16.90
C LEU A 122 -1.64 -68.99 -17.56
N LYS A 123 -2.85 -69.55 -17.62
CA LYS A 123 -4.03 -68.88 -18.18
C LYS A 123 -4.60 -67.83 -17.22
N GLU A 124 -4.65 -68.13 -15.93
CA GLU A 124 -5.04 -67.14 -14.90
C GLU A 124 -4.02 -66.00 -14.77
N GLU A 125 -2.72 -66.31 -14.83
CA GLU A 125 -1.65 -65.29 -14.80
C GLU A 125 -1.63 -64.43 -16.07
N LEU A 126 -1.91 -65.02 -17.24
CA LEU A 126 -2.13 -64.28 -18.48
C LEU A 126 -3.37 -63.38 -18.41
N GLN A 127 -4.45 -63.84 -17.78
CA GLN A 127 -5.65 -63.02 -17.59
C GLN A 127 -5.42 -61.86 -16.62
N ALA A 128 -4.71 -62.09 -15.51
CA ALA A 128 -4.35 -61.04 -14.56
C ALA A 128 -3.45 -59.97 -15.20
N SER A 129 -2.45 -60.38 -15.98
CA SER A 129 -1.61 -59.43 -16.72
C SER A 129 -2.38 -58.66 -17.80
N HIS A 130 -3.39 -59.25 -18.44
CA HIS A 130 -4.26 -58.51 -19.37
C HIS A 130 -5.13 -57.49 -18.62
N THR A 131 -5.68 -57.83 -17.45
CA THR A 131 -6.43 -56.86 -16.64
C THR A 131 -5.57 -55.69 -16.16
N ASP A 132 -4.31 -55.96 -15.80
CA ASP A 132 -3.36 -54.93 -15.40
C ASP A 132 -2.96 -54.02 -16.58
N ILE A 133 -2.75 -54.61 -17.77
CA ILE A 133 -2.49 -53.86 -19.01
C ILE A 133 -3.68 -52.98 -19.36
N ASP A 134 -4.91 -53.48 -19.23
CA ASP A 134 -6.13 -52.70 -19.47
C ASP A 134 -6.28 -51.55 -18.45
N GLU A 135 -5.92 -51.78 -17.19
CA GLU A 135 -5.92 -50.73 -16.16
C GLU A 135 -4.85 -49.66 -16.42
N LEU A 136 -3.64 -50.06 -16.78
CA LEU A 136 -2.57 -49.14 -17.17
C LEU A 136 -2.95 -48.35 -18.44
N THR A 137 -3.56 -49.00 -19.42
CA THR A 137 -4.05 -48.35 -20.65
C THR A 137 -5.13 -47.32 -20.32
N ARG A 138 -6.03 -47.63 -19.38
CA ARG A 138 -7.05 -46.69 -18.88
C ARG A 138 -6.43 -45.50 -18.15
N LYS A 139 -5.44 -45.74 -17.27
CA LYS A 139 -4.68 -44.67 -16.58
C LYS A 139 -3.94 -43.78 -17.56
N LEU A 140 -3.35 -44.36 -18.61
CA LEU A 140 -2.66 -43.61 -19.67
C LEU A 140 -3.65 -42.75 -20.46
N ALA A 141 -4.83 -43.29 -20.80
CA ALA A 141 -5.89 -42.53 -21.47
C ALA A 141 -6.38 -41.34 -20.62
N VAL A 142 -6.63 -41.55 -19.33
CA VAL A 142 -7.01 -40.48 -18.40
C VAL A 142 -5.91 -39.43 -18.29
N ALA A 143 -4.64 -39.84 -18.15
CA ALA A 143 -3.52 -38.90 -18.10
C ALA A 143 -3.34 -38.10 -19.39
N THR A 144 -3.63 -38.69 -20.56
CA THR A 144 -3.63 -37.96 -21.84
C THR A 144 -4.78 -36.97 -21.94
N GLU A 145 -5.98 -37.34 -21.50
CA GLU A 145 -7.14 -36.44 -21.45
C GLU A 145 -6.91 -35.27 -20.48
N GLU A 146 -6.35 -35.53 -19.29
CA GLU A 146 -5.96 -34.49 -18.33
C GLU A 146 -4.89 -33.56 -18.89
N LYS A 147 -3.89 -34.11 -19.61
CA LYS A 147 -2.86 -33.30 -20.27
C LYS A 147 -3.45 -32.42 -21.38
N GLU A 148 -4.40 -32.92 -22.17
CA GLU A 148 -5.08 -32.15 -23.21
C GLU A 148 -6.00 -31.07 -22.61
N ALA A 149 -6.68 -31.37 -21.50
CA ALA A 149 -7.47 -30.40 -20.75
C ALA A 149 -6.59 -29.28 -20.18
N LEU A 150 -5.48 -29.61 -19.52
CA LEU A 150 -4.51 -28.64 -19.03
C LEU A 150 -3.90 -27.80 -20.16
N GLY A 151 -3.62 -28.39 -21.32
CA GLY A 151 -3.14 -27.66 -22.50
C GLY A 151 -4.17 -26.64 -23.00
N SER A 152 -5.45 -27.00 -23.00
CA SER A 152 -6.55 -26.11 -23.38
C SER A 152 -6.75 -24.97 -22.37
N GLU A 153 -6.64 -25.28 -21.07
CA GLU A 153 -6.69 -24.27 -20.00
C GLU A 153 -5.50 -23.30 -20.06
N TYR A 154 -4.29 -23.79 -20.31
CA TYR A 154 -3.10 -22.96 -20.49
C TYR A 154 -3.26 -21.99 -21.66
N GLN A 155 -3.76 -22.48 -22.81
CA GLN A 155 -3.99 -21.62 -23.97
C GLN A 155 -5.08 -20.56 -23.69
N ALA A 156 -6.13 -20.91 -22.95
CA ALA A 156 -7.16 -19.97 -22.54
C ALA A 156 -6.61 -18.90 -21.58
N ALA A 157 -5.76 -19.28 -20.62
CA ALA A 157 -5.09 -18.37 -19.71
C ALA A 157 -4.17 -17.40 -20.47
N LEU A 158 -3.40 -17.89 -21.44
CA LEU A 158 -2.52 -17.07 -22.27
C LEU A 158 -3.29 -16.04 -23.11
N ASN A 159 -4.39 -16.45 -23.74
CA ASN A 159 -5.23 -15.51 -24.50
C ASN A 159 -5.83 -14.43 -23.58
N LYS A 160 -6.26 -14.81 -22.37
CA LYS A 160 -6.80 -13.88 -21.38
C LYS A 160 -5.73 -12.90 -20.88
N GLU A 161 -4.50 -13.37 -20.68
CA GLU A 161 -3.35 -12.52 -20.32
C GLU A 161 -3.06 -11.49 -21.42
N GLN A 162 -3.05 -11.91 -22.69
CA GLN A 162 -2.87 -11.01 -23.83
C GLN A 162 -4.00 -9.97 -23.95
N GLU A 163 -5.25 -10.34 -23.67
CA GLU A 163 -6.37 -9.40 -23.62
C GLU A 163 -6.24 -8.39 -22.49
N THR A 164 -5.79 -8.82 -21.31
CA THR A 164 -5.54 -7.91 -20.19
C THR A 164 -4.37 -6.98 -20.47
N GLU A 165 -3.33 -7.46 -21.16
CA GLU A 165 -2.18 -6.65 -21.56
C GLU A 165 -2.59 -5.57 -22.58
N LYS A 166 -3.43 -5.92 -23.57
CA LYS A 166 -3.98 -4.93 -24.51
C LYS A 166 -4.77 -3.84 -23.80
N LYS A 167 -5.64 -4.23 -22.85
CA LYS A 167 -6.41 -3.27 -22.03
C LYS A 167 -5.49 -2.41 -21.16
N PHE A 168 -4.41 -2.97 -20.64
CA PHE A 168 -3.42 -2.23 -19.86
C PHE A 168 -2.72 -1.16 -20.72
N VAL A 169 -2.30 -1.52 -21.94
CA VAL A 169 -1.70 -0.58 -22.90
C VAL A 169 -2.70 0.52 -23.29
N GLU A 170 -3.97 0.18 -23.56
CA GLU A 170 -5.02 1.17 -23.85
C GLU A 170 -5.24 2.14 -22.69
N LEU A 171 -5.35 1.64 -21.46
CA LEU A 171 -5.49 2.48 -20.26
C LEU A 171 -4.27 3.38 -20.04
N LYS A 172 -3.07 2.88 -20.35
CA LYS A 172 -1.84 3.67 -20.25
C LYS A 172 -1.82 4.81 -21.27
N LEU A 173 -2.17 4.53 -22.52
CA LEU A 173 -2.27 5.57 -23.57
C LEU A 173 -3.33 6.62 -23.21
N GLU A 174 -4.47 6.21 -22.66
CA GLU A 174 -5.51 7.14 -22.22
C GLU A 174 -5.05 8.00 -21.04
N ALA A 175 -4.29 7.43 -20.09
CA ALA A 175 -3.69 8.20 -19.00
C ALA A 175 -2.68 9.23 -19.49
N GLU A 176 -1.83 8.88 -20.47
CA GLU A 176 -0.89 9.81 -21.11
C GLU A 176 -1.64 10.94 -21.86
N ARG A 177 -2.71 10.60 -22.59
CA ARG A 177 -3.57 11.56 -23.28
C ARG A 177 -4.22 12.55 -22.30
N LEU A 178 -4.79 12.07 -21.20
CA LEU A 178 -5.39 12.90 -20.15
C LEU A 178 -4.35 13.76 -19.43
N HIS A 179 -3.14 13.26 -19.23
CA HIS A 179 -2.05 14.04 -18.66
C HIS A 179 -1.65 15.21 -19.57
N GLU A 180 -1.55 14.96 -20.89
CA GLU A 180 -1.26 16.01 -21.85
C GLU A 180 -2.40 17.03 -21.96
N GLU A 181 -3.65 16.58 -21.94
CA GLU A 181 -4.83 17.44 -21.90
C GLU A 181 -4.85 18.32 -20.64
N ASN A 182 -4.60 17.74 -19.46
CA ASN A 182 -4.48 18.51 -18.21
C ASN A 182 -3.34 19.53 -18.26
N SER A 183 -2.21 19.17 -18.88
CA SER A 183 -1.08 20.10 -19.04
C SER A 183 -1.45 21.28 -19.93
N LYS A 184 -2.20 21.04 -21.02
CA LYS A 184 -2.72 22.10 -21.91
C LYS A 184 -3.74 22.98 -21.18
N LEU A 185 -4.69 22.39 -20.46
CA LEU A 185 -5.68 23.13 -19.69
C LEU A 185 -5.06 23.96 -18.56
N LEU A 186 -3.97 23.49 -17.94
CA LEU A 186 -3.20 24.28 -16.97
C LEU A 186 -2.53 25.49 -17.61
N ALA A 187 -1.93 25.31 -18.79
CA ALA A 187 -1.34 26.42 -19.54
C ALA A 187 -2.41 27.44 -19.95
N ASP A 188 -3.55 26.98 -20.47
CA ASP A 188 -4.68 27.85 -20.86
C ASP A 188 -5.28 28.58 -19.65
N ASN A 189 -5.41 27.91 -18.50
CA ASN A 189 -5.85 28.56 -17.26
C ASN A 189 -4.87 29.66 -16.81
N SER A 190 -3.57 29.43 -16.94
CA SER A 190 -2.57 30.45 -16.59
C SER A 190 -2.65 31.68 -17.51
N ASP A 191 -2.85 31.47 -18.82
CA ASP A 191 -3.03 32.55 -19.81
C ASP A 191 -4.34 33.31 -19.60
N LEU A 192 -5.44 32.61 -19.33
CA LEU A 192 -6.72 33.23 -18.99
C LEU A 192 -6.63 34.04 -17.70
N ASN A 193 -5.91 33.54 -16.69
CA ASN A 193 -5.70 34.28 -15.44
C ASN A 193 -4.89 35.57 -15.68
N LEU A 194 -3.84 35.52 -16.49
CA LEU A 194 -3.09 36.71 -16.91
C LEU A 194 -3.96 37.71 -17.66
N LYS A 195 -4.81 37.25 -18.59
CA LYS A 195 -5.77 38.10 -19.31
C LYS A 195 -6.79 38.72 -18.37
N SER A 196 -7.29 37.96 -17.39
CA SER A 196 -8.23 38.45 -16.38
C SER A 196 -7.59 39.54 -15.51
N GLU A 197 -6.36 39.34 -15.06
CA GLU A 197 -5.64 40.32 -14.25
C GLU A 197 -5.32 41.59 -15.05
N ASN A 198 -4.92 41.45 -16.31
CA ASN A 198 -4.74 42.60 -17.21
C ASN A 198 -6.05 43.36 -17.43
N ALA A 199 -7.19 42.67 -17.59
CA ALA A 199 -8.49 43.30 -17.70
C ALA A 199 -8.86 44.05 -16.41
N ARG A 200 -8.55 43.48 -15.23
CA ARG A 200 -8.76 44.12 -13.93
C ARG A 200 -7.93 45.39 -13.76
N ILE A 201 -6.67 45.38 -14.20
CA ILE A 201 -5.80 46.57 -14.21
C ILE A 201 -6.39 47.64 -15.13
N LEU A 202 -6.80 47.26 -16.35
CA LEU A 202 -7.39 48.19 -17.32
C LEU A 202 -8.71 48.78 -16.81
N GLU A 203 -9.53 47.98 -16.13
CA GLU A 203 -10.76 48.44 -15.48
C GLU A 203 -10.48 49.45 -14.37
N ALA A 204 -9.47 49.20 -13.52
CA ALA A 204 -9.05 50.15 -12.49
C ALA A 204 -8.54 51.47 -13.11
N GLU A 205 -7.79 51.42 -14.21
CA GLU A 205 -7.37 52.62 -14.94
C GLU A 205 -8.55 53.41 -15.52
N PHE A 206 -9.57 52.73 -16.05
CA PHE A 206 -10.78 53.38 -16.54
C PHE A 206 -11.60 54.01 -15.42
N ILE A 207 -11.73 53.33 -14.27
CA ILE A 207 -12.39 53.88 -13.09
C ILE A 207 -11.66 55.13 -12.61
N GLN A 208 -10.33 55.09 -12.50
CA GLN A 208 -9.54 56.25 -12.11
C GLN A 208 -9.74 57.44 -13.07
N LYS A 209 -9.71 57.20 -14.40
CA LYS A 209 -9.99 58.25 -15.40
C LYS A 209 -11.40 58.83 -15.27
N LEU A 210 -12.40 58.01 -14.97
CA LEU A 210 -13.77 58.48 -14.74
C LEU A 210 -13.87 59.35 -13.49
N GLU A 211 -13.18 58.98 -12.41
CA GLU A 211 -13.12 59.79 -11.20
C GLU A 211 -12.40 61.12 -11.46
N ASP A 212 -11.27 61.11 -12.18
CA ASP A 212 -10.52 62.32 -12.51
C ASP A 212 -11.35 63.27 -13.38
N MET A 213 -12.04 62.75 -14.41
CA MET A 213 -12.99 63.54 -15.20
C MET A 213 -14.16 64.07 -14.36
N SER A 214 -14.61 63.31 -13.35
CA SER A 214 -15.69 63.74 -12.46
C SER A 214 -15.23 64.86 -11.50
N ARG A 215 -13.99 64.78 -11.01
CA ARG A 215 -13.34 65.87 -10.22
C ARG A 215 -13.19 67.12 -11.06
N GLU A 216 -12.66 67.00 -12.29
CA GLU A 216 -12.52 68.12 -13.23
C GLU A 216 -13.88 68.76 -13.55
N LYS A 217 -14.89 67.94 -13.87
CA LYS A 217 -16.25 68.42 -14.12
C LYS A 217 -16.83 69.18 -12.93
N SER A 218 -16.59 68.71 -11.70
CA SER A 218 -17.05 69.38 -10.48
C SER A 218 -16.34 70.72 -10.27
N SER A 219 -15.04 70.77 -10.54
CA SER A 219 -14.25 72.02 -10.52
C SER A 219 -14.78 73.03 -11.53
N LEU A 220 -14.95 72.62 -12.80
CA LEU A 220 -15.49 73.49 -13.86
C LEU A 220 -16.92 73.96 -13.56
N LEU A 221 -17.74 73.13 -12.92
CA LEU A 221 -19.07 73.53 -12.45
C LEU A 221 -19.00 74.65 -11.41
N SER A 222 -18.13 74.52 -10.42
CA SER A 222 -17.94 75.55 -9.39
C SER A 222 -17.43 76.87 -10.00
N GLU A 223 -16.48 76.79 -10.94
CA GLU A 223 -15.98 77.96 -11.65
C GLU A 223 -17.09 78.63 -12.47
N LYS A 224 -17.88 77.83 -13.20
CA LYS A 224 -19.04 78.33 -13.95
C LYS A 224 -20.07 79.01 -13.04
N GLU A 225 -20.34 78.47 -11.86
CA GLU A 225 -21.25 79.09 -10.87
C GLU A 225 -20.71 80.43 -10.38
N THR A 226 -19.41 80.52 -10.08
CA THR A 226 -18.79 81.80 -9.70
C THR A 226 -18.86 82.83 -10.83
N ALA A 227 -18.58 82.42 -12.08
CA ALA A 227 -18.68 83.29 -13.24
C ALA A 227 -20.13 83.77 -13.47
N ALA A 228 -21.12 82.88 -13.32
CA ALA A 228 -22.53 83.25 -13.41
C ALA A 228 -22.92 84.29 -12.36
N GLY A 229 -22.45 84.16 -11.12
CA GLY A 229 -22.66 85.16 -10.06
C GLY A 229 -22.10 86.54 -10.45
N THR A 230 -20.87 86.59 -10.97
CA THR A 230 -20.28 87.87 -11.43
C THR A 230 -21.04 88.50 -12.60
N LEU A 231 -21.59 87.69 -13.52
CA LEU A 231 -22.41 88.20 -14.62
C LEU A 231 -23.73 88.79 -14.13
N GLU A 232 -24.33 88.19 -13.11
CA GLU A 232 -25.57 88.69 -12.50
C GLU A 232 -25.33 90.02 -11.75
N GLU A 233 -24.20 90.14 -11.05
CA GLU A 233 -23.76 91.40 -10.44
C GLU A 233 -23.54 92.50 -11.49
N LEU A 234 -22.83 92.20 -12.58
CA LEU A 234 -22.63 93.14 -13.69
C LEU A 234 -23.96 93.57 -14.33
N ARG A 235 -24.91 92.63 -14.47
CA ARG A 235 -26.24 92.95 -14.99
C ARG A 235 -26.98 93.92 -14.08
N ALA A 236 -26.93 93.72 -12.77
CA ALA A 236 -27.50 94.65 -11.81
C ALA A 236 -26.84 96.04 -11.84
N VAL A 237 -25.54 96.12 -12.16
CA VAL A 237 -24.84 97.40 -12.38
C VAL A 237 -25.36 98.10 -13.63
N ILE A 238 -25.52 97.37 -14.73
CA ILE A 238 -26.06 97.92 -15.99
C ILE A 238 -27.45 98.49 -15.76
N ASP A 239 -28.35 97.74 -15.12
CA ASP A 239 -29.72 98.19 -14.83
C ASP A 239 -29.74 99.50 -14.01
N ARG A 240 -28.80 99.66 -13.05
CA ARG A 240 -28.66 100.92 -12.28
C ARG A 240 -28.20 102.09 -13.16
N LEU A 241 -27.18 101.88 -13.99
CA LEU A 241 -26.66 102.92 -14.89
C LEU A 241 -27.69 103.33 -15.95
N GLU A 242 -28.52 102.40 -16.42
CA GLU A 242 -29.64 102.72 -17.32
C GLU A 242 -30.68 103.61 -16.64
N GLY A 243 -31.00 103.34 -15.36
CA GLY A 243 -31.85 104.20 -14.54
C GLY A 243 -31.30 105.62 -14.39
N GLU A 244 -30.04 105.75 -13.97
CA GLU A 244 -29.35 107.04 -13.83
C GLU A 244 -29.33 107.83 -15.16
N ASN A 245 -29.14 107.15 -16.29
CA ASN A 245 -29.17 107.81 -17.61
C ASN A 245 -30.55 108.36 -17.98
N GLU A 246 -31.65 107.66 -17.67
CA GLU A 246 -33.00 108.19 -17.90
C GLU A 246 -33.30 109.37 -16.97
N ASP A 247 -32.82 109.33 -15.72
CA ASP A 247 -32.92 110.46 -14.78
C ASP A 247 -32.19 111.70 -15.34
N PHE A 248 -30.92 111.58 -15.76
CA PHE A 248 -30.17 112.69 -16.37
C PHE A 248 -30.82 113.25 -17.64
N LYS A 249 -31.41 112.37 -18.46
CA LYS A 249 -32.11 112.76 -19.69
C LYS A 249 -33.38 113.56 -19.38
N SER A 250 -34.08 113.23 -18.30
CA SER A 250 -35.24 113.99 -17.83
C SER A 250 -34.83 115.39 -17.36
N GLU A 251 -33.74 115.51 -16.59
CA GLU A 251 -33.20 116.79 -16.11
C GLU A 251 -32.74 117.69 -17.26
N LEU A 252 -32.05 117.12 -18.25
CA LEU A 252 -31.64 117.86 -19.45
C LEU A 252 -32.85 118.41 -20.24
N GLY A 253 -33.97 117.67 -20.24
CA GLY A 253 -35.24 118.12 -20.84
C GLY A 253 -35.80 119.37 -20.17
N VAL A 254 -35.70 119.46 -18.84
CA VAL A 254 -36.13 120.64 -18.05
C VAL A 254 -35.27 121.85 -18.41
N VAL A 255 -33.94 121.71 -18.38
CA VAL A 255 -33.01 122.80 -18.70
C VAL A 255 -33.22 123.33 -20.13
N LYS A 256 -33.45 122.42 -21.08
CA LYS A 256 -33.70 122.79 -22.48
C LYS A 256 -35.01 123.56 -22.66
N ALA A 257 -36.03 123.33 -21.82
CA ALA A 257 -37.30 124.06 -21.84
C ALA A 257 -37.22 125.46 -21.21
N GLU A 258 -36.24 125.70 -20.32
CA GLU A 258 -36.03 127.00 -19.68
C GLU A 258 -35.21 127.97 -20.54
N LEU A 259 -34.32 127.46 -21.39
CA LEU A 259 -33.46 128.23 -22.30
C LEU A 259 -34.19 129.24 -23.24
N PRO A 260 -35.30 128.89 -23.92
CA PRO A 260 -36.00 129.85 -24.79
C PRO A 260 -36.69 130.98 -24.01
N LYS A 261 -37.10 130.74 -22.75
CA LYS A 261 -37.73 131.78 -21.90
C LYS A 261 -36.75 132.88 -21.50
N MET A 262 -35.47 132.56 -21.41
CA MET A 262 -34.40 133.53 -21.17
C MET A 262 -34.06 134.33 -22.44
N LYS A 263 -34.19 133.71 -23.62
CA LYS A 263 -33.87 134.34 -24.91
C LYS A 263 -34.87 135.42 -25.32
N GLU A 264 -36.16 135.21 -25.07
CA GLU A 264 -37.24 136.19 -25.35
C GLU A 264 -37.11 137.47 -24.50
N LYS A 265 -36.55 137.35 -23.28
CA LYS A 265 -36.27 138.50 -22.40
C LYS A 265 -35.09 139.37 -22.86
N LEU A 266 -34.24 138.86 -23.76
CA LEU A 266 -33.09 139.60 -24.28
C LEU A 266 -33.47 140.43 -25.51
N GLU A 267 -34.30 139.86 -26.39
CA GLU A 267 -34.75 140.48 -27.64
C GLU A 267 -35.66 141.71 -27.40
N THR A 268 -36.44 141.67 -26.32
CA THR A 268 -37.30 142.79 -25.87
C THR A 268 -36.52 144.00 -25.34
N THR A 269 -35.25 143.84 -24.97
CA THR A 269 -34.40 144.95 -24.48
C THR A 269 -33.58 145.62 -25.57
N GLU A 270 -33.47 144.99 -26.74
CA GLU A 270 -32.65 145.46 -27.87
C GLU A 270 -33.43 146.43 -28.78
N GLU A 271 -34.76 146.30 -28.83
CA GLU A 271 -35.64 147.18 -29.63
C GLU A 271 -35.82 148.59 -29.03
N GLU A 272 -35.62 148.76 -27.71
CA GLU A 272 -35.78 150.05 -27.02
C GLU A 272 -34.59 151.00 -27.19
N LEU A 273 -33.39 150.48 -27.53
CA LEU A 273 -32.16 151.27 -27.69
C LEU A 273 -32.06 152.01 -29.04
N SER A 274 -32.79 151.56 -30.07
CA SER A 274 -32.75 152.15 -31.42
C SER A 274 -33.51 153.50 -31.51
N SER A 275 -34.53 153.70 -30.66
CA SER A 275 -35.37 154.92 -30.67
C SER A 275 -34.71 156.13 -30.02
N ILE A 276 -33.67 155.95 -29.21
CA ILE A 276 -33.12 157.00 -28.33
C ILE A 276 -31.95 157.74 -29.00
N SER A 277 -31.25 157.11 -29.95
CA SER A 277 -30.07 157.68 -30.60
C SER A 277 -30.35 158.87 -31.53
N GLN A 278 -31.62 159.13 -31.89
CA GLN A 278 -31.99 160.09 -32.95
C GLN A 278 -32.40 161.48 -32.45
N THR A 279 -32.36 161.78 -31.15
CA THR A 279 -32.85 163.07 -30.60
C THR A 279 -31.83 163.86 -29.75
N LEU A 280 -30.57 163.41 -29.67
CA LEU A 280 -29.54 164.01 -28.81
C LEU A 280 -28.65 165.05 -29.51
N GLU A 281 -28.85 165.33 -30.80
CA GLU A 281 -27.96 166.21 -31.59
C GLU A 281 -28.21 167.72 -31.46
N ALA A 282 -29.23 168.19 -30.73
CA ALA A 282 -29.66 169.60 -30.86
C ALA A 282 -29.52 170.51 -29.63
N THR A 283 -29.18 170.04 -28.42
CA THR A 283 -29.27 170.92 -27.24
C THR A 283 -28.17 170.77 -26.19
N GLU A 284 -26.93 170.56 -26.63
CA GLU A 284 -25.82 171.34 -26.09
C GLU A 284 -26.09 172.82 -26.36
N ALA A 285 -26.64 173.51 -25.37
CA ALA A 285 -26.43 174.95 -25.22
C ALA A 285 -26.18 175.25 -23.74
N ASP A 286 -25.16 174.57 -23.22
CA ASP A 286 -24.07 175.11 -22.39
C ASP A 286 -24.28 175.57 -20.95
N LYS A 287 -25.36 175.22 -20.24
CA LYS A 287 -25.30 175.36 -18.77
C LYS A 287 -26.18 174.49 -17.88
N LYS A 288 -26.98 173.60 -18.47
CA LYS A 288 -27.79 172.61 -17.73
C LYS A 288 -27.18 171.18 -17.78
N SER A 289 -26.22 170.93 -18.70
CA SER A 289 -25.58 169.61 -18.91
C SER A 289 -24.76 169.14 -17.70
N LEU A 290 -24.04 170.03 -17.01
CA LEU A 290 -23.18 169.62 -15.88
C LEU A 290 -23.94 169.19 -14.61
N ALA A 291 -25.22 169.57 -14.43
CA ALA A 291 -25.99 169.23 -13.23
C ALA A 291 -26.80 167.94 -13.38
N ASP A 292 -27.27 167.63 -14.59
CA ASP A 292 -27.99 166.40 -14.88
C ASP A 292 -27.02 165.23 -15.16
N GLU A 293 -25.80 165.49 -15.64
CA GLU A 293 -24.73 164.48 -15.81
C GLU A 293 -24.25 163.88 -14.46
N ILE A 294 -24.17 164.69 -13.39
CA ILE A 294 -23.84 164.22 -12.04
C ILE A 294 -24.95 163.31 -11.47
N LYS A 295 -26.22 163.57 -11.79
CA LYS A 295 -27.34 162.71 -11.36
C LYS A 295 -27.42 161.41 -12.16
N MET A 296 -27.20 161.46 -13.48
CA MET A 296 -27.14 160.28 -14.33
C MET A 296 -25.98 159.35 -13.93
N LYS A 297 -24.80 159.90 -13.67
CA LYS A 297 -23.65 159.11 -13.19
C LYS A 297 -23.88 158.50 -11.80
N HIS A 298 -24.73 159.09 -10.94
CA HIS A 298 -25.11 158.49 -9.66
C HIS A 298 -26.02 157.26 -9.80
N VAL A 299 -26.94 157.27 -10.76
CA VAL A 299 -27.81 156.11 -11.07
C VAL A 299 -26.99 154.96 -11.67
N GLU A 300 -26.07 155.27 -12.59
CA GLU A 300 -25.16 154.28 -13.19
C GLU A 300 -24.24 153.63 -12.13
N ILE A 301 -23.78 154.40 -11.13
CA ILE A 301 -23.02 153.87 -9.99
C ILE A 301 -23.90 152.95 -9.10
N GLN A 302 -25.19 153.25 -8.93
CA GLN A 302 -26.11 152.39 -8.17
C GLN A 302 -26.41 151.07 -8.90
N GLU A 303 -26.57 151.10 -10.22
CA GLU A 303 -26.78 149.90 -11.03
C GLU A 303 -25.53 149.00 -11.04
N LEU A 304 -24.35 149.57 -11.25
CA LEU A 304 -23.08 148.84 -11.14
C LEU A 304 -22.83 148.30 -9.73
N ALA A 305 -23.26 149.01 -8.68
CA ALA A 305 -23.18 148.52 -7.31
C ALA A 305 -24.12 147.34 -7.04
N ALA A 306 -25.32 147.34 -7.65
CA ALA A 306 -26.25 146.21 -7.58
C ALA A 306 -25.73 144.99 -8.35
N GLU A 307 -25.16 145.19 -9.54
CA GLU A 307 -24.53 144.13 -10.32
C GLU A 307 -23.31 143.53 -9.60
N CYS A 308 -22.45 144.38 -9.04
CA CYS A 308 -21.33 143.93 -8.19
C CYS A 308 -21.82 143.15 -6.96
N SER A 309 -22.99 143.49 -6.41
CA SER A 309 -23.59 142.75 -5.29
C SER A 309 -24.09 141.36 -5.72
N GLN A 310 -24.75 141.25 -6.87
CA GLN A 310 -25.20 139.97 -7.42
C GLN A 310 -24.04 139.05 -7.83
N LEU A 311 -22.98 139.61 -8.43
CA LEU A 311 -21.78 138.84 -8.77
C LEU A 311 -21.06 138.35 -7.50
N ARG A 312 -21.04 139.18 -6.44
CA ARG A 312 -20.46 138.79 -5.15
C ARG A 312 -21.25 137.66 -4.47
N GLU A 313 -22.58 137.67 -4.58
CA GLU A 313 -23.43 136.58 -4.09
C GLU A 313 -23.20 135.29 -4.88
N LYS A 314 -23.18 135.34 -6.23
CA LYS A 314 -22.84 134.18 -7.07
C LYS A 314 -21.43 133.63 -6.78
N LEU A 315 -20.47 134.51 -6.53
CA LEU A 315 -19.12 134.12 -6.14
C LEU A 315 -19.15 133.40 -4.78
N ALA A 316 -19.88 133.92 -3.80
CA ALA A 316 -20.03 133.30 -2.48
C ALA A 316 -20.72 131.93 -2.56
N ASP A 317 -21.73 131.78 -3.42
CA ASP A 317 -22.38 130.49 -3.67
C ASP A 317 -21.41 129.48 -4.30
N LYS A 318 -20.60 129.92 -5.27
CA LYS A 318 -19.57 129.07 -5.91
C LYS A 318 -18.45 128.70 -4.95
N GLU A 319 -18.04 129.60 -4.07
CA GLU A 319 -17.07 129.31 -2.99
C GLU A 319 -17.62 128.27 -2.02
N LYS A 320 -18.92 128.35 -1.67
CA LYS A 320 -19.59 127.36 -0.80
C LYS A 320 -19.72 125.99 -1.47
N GLU A 321 -20.04 125.95 -2.77
CA GLU A 321 -20.11 124.71 -3.55
C GLU A 321 -18.73 124.03 -3.65
N LEU A 322 -17.67 124.80 -3.90
CA LEU A 322 -16.29 124.32 -3.90
C LEU A 322 -15.86 123.76 -2.54
N LEU A 323 -16.21 124.44 -1.45
CA LEU A 323 -15.97 123.95 -0.09
C LEU A 323 -16.67 122.61 0.17
N SER A 324 -17.94 122.49 -0.19
CA SER A 324 -18.70 121.24 -0.07
C SER A 324 -18.06 120.10 -0.88
N HIS A 325 -17.65 120.36 -2.12
CA HIS A 325 -16.99 119.35 -2.95
C HIS A 325 -15.62 118.93 -2.38
N ALA A 326 -14.85 119.89 -1.84
CA ALA A 326 -13.59 119.59 -1.18
C ALA A 326 -13.78 118.75 0.09
N GLU A 327 -14.82 119.02 0.88
CA GLU A 327 -15.20 118.22 2.04
C GLU A 327 -15.62 116.79 1.64
N MET A 328 -16.46 116.63 0.62
CA MET A 328 -16.86 115.30 0.11
C MET A 328 -15.65 114.50 -0.41
N HIS A 329 -14.78 115.13 -1.20
CA HIS A 329 -13.58 114.47 -1.71
C HIS A 329 -12.67 114.01 -0.56
N ASN A 330 -12.46 114.85 0.45
CA ASN A 330 -11.69 114.48 1.64
C ASN A 330 -12.35 113.33 2.42
N SER A 331 -13.68 113.33 2.55
CA SER A 331 -14.43 112.23 3.17
C SER A 331 -14.23 110.91 2.42
N HIS A 332 -14.45 110.89 1.10
CA HIS A 332 -14.26 109.69 0.28
C HIS A 332 -12.80 109.20 0.31
N LYS A 333 -11.83 110.11 0.28
CA LYS A 333 -10.41 109.77 0.43
C LYS A 333 -10.15 109.10 1.79
N SER A 334 -10.69 109.65 2.87
CA SER A 334 -10.52 109.06 4.21
C SER A 334 -11.20 107.68 4.32
N GLU A 335 -12.39 107.51 3.73
CA GLU A 335 -13.12 106.24 3.75
C GLU A 335 -12.41 105.15 2.94
N THR A 336 -11.85 105.50 1.78
CA THR A 336 -11.07 104.58 0.95
C THR A 336 -9.76 104.19 1.65
N GLU A 337 -9.07 105.12 2.31
CA GLU A 337 -7.89 104.82 3.12
C GLU A 337 -8.21 103.90 4.32
N ILE A 338 -9.35 104.06 4.97
CA ILE A 338 -9.80 103.17 6.06
C ILE A 338 -10.09 101.77 5.52
N LYS A 339 -10.81 101.66 4.39
CA LYS A 339 -11.10 100.36 3.75
C LYS A 339 -9.83 99.64 3.32
N MET A 340 -8.88 100.33 2.69
CA MET A 340 -7.59 99.74 2.33
C MET A 340 -6.83 99.22 3.55
N ARG A 341 -6.79 100.00 4.64
CA ARG A 341 -6.14 99.58 5.87
C ARG A 341 -6.81 98.36 6.50
N GLY A 342 -8.13 98.27 6.40
CA GLY A 342 -8.89 97.07 6.81
C GLY A 342 -8.46 95.83 6.03
N TYR A 343 -8.42 95.93 4.69
CA TYR A 343 -7.94 94.82 3.85
C TYR A 343 -6.48 94.43 4.13
N GLU A 344 -5.62 95.39 4.44
CA GLU A 344 -4.21 95.15 4.76
C GLU A 344 -4.06 94.30 6.03
N VAL A 345 -4.83 94.64 7.08
CA VAL A 345 -4.89 93.86 8.33
C VAL A 345 -5.45 92.46 8.10
N ASP A 346 -6.52 92.33 7.32
CA ASP A 346 -7.10 91.03 6.98
C ASP A 346 -6.10 90.16 6.20
N PHE A 347 -5.32 90.76 5.29
CA PHE A 347 -4.28 90.07 4.53
C PHE A 347 -3.14 89.59 5.43
N GLU A 348 -2.69 90.42 6.38
CA GLU A 348 -1.67 90.03 7.36
C GLU A 348 -2.15 88.89 8.28
N SER A 349 -3.42 88.92 8.70
CA SER A 349 -4.06 87.86 9.48
C SER A 349 -4.11 86.54 8.71
N LEU A 350 -4.61 86.57 7.46
CA LEU A 350 -4.65 85.40 6.58
C LEU A 350 -3.25 84.85 6.29
N HIS A 351 -2.25 85.72 6.08
CA HIS A 351 -0.88 85.30 5.85
C HIS A 351 -0.26 84.65 7.10
N SER A 352 -0.60 85.15 8.29
CA SER A 352 -0.15 84.55 9.55
C SER A 352 -0.79 83.18 9.76
N GLN A 353 -2.10 83.05 9.49
CA GLN A 353 -2.80 81.77 9.55
C GLN A 353 -2.24 80.76 8.54
N LYS A 354 -1.99 81.19 7.30
CA LYS A 354 -1.37 80.36 6.26
C LYS A 354 -0.01 79.81 6.72
N ARG A 355 0.84 80.67 7.29
CA ARG A 355 2.17 80.27 7.78
C ARG A 355 2.08 79.24 8.92
N GLU A 356 1.12 79.41 9.82
CA GLU A 356 0.90 78.46 10.92
C GLU A 356 0.42 77.09 10.38
N ILE A 357 -0.51 77.08 9.42
CA ILE A 357 -0.96 75.84 8.76
C ILE A 357 0.19 75.16 8.02
N GLU A 358 1.03 75.92 7.31
CA GLU A 358 2.22 75.38 6.64
C GLU A 358 3.17 74.72 7.64
N LYS A 359 3.43 75.36 8.78
CA LYS A 359 4.27 74.81 9.84
C LYS A 359 3.68 73.53 10.44
N GLN A 360 2.38 73.52 10.74
CA GLN A 360 1.69 72.33 11.26
C GLN A 360 1.75 71.16 10.26
N LYS A 361 1.52 71.43 8.97
CA LYS A 361 1.63 70.42 7.91
C LYS A 361 3.06 69.87 7.79
N GLU A 362 4.07 70.72 7.91
CA GLU A 362 5.47 70.30 7.85
C GLU A 362 5.86 69.42 9.05
N GLU A 363 5.40 69.77 10.26
CA GLU A 363 5.56 68.94 11.46
C GLU A 363 4.84 67.58 11.31
N GLU A 364 3.59 67.57 10.86
CA GLU A 364 2.84 66.34 10.60
C GLU A 364 3.53 65.46 9.56
N LEU A 365 3.96 66.03 8.43
CA LEU A 365 4.72 65.31 7.40
C LEU A 365 6.02 64.73 7.96
N SER A 366 6.74 65.48 8.81
CA SER A 366 7.96 64.99 9.47
C SER A 366 7.68 63.81 10.40
N THR A 367 6.60 63.87 11.17
CA THR A 367 6.22 62.75 12.06
C THR A 367 5.77 61.52 11.28
N LEU A 368 5.05 61.70 10.17
CA LEU A 368 4.58 60.61 9.32
C LEU A 368 5.75 59.95 8.58
N ALA A 369 6.68 60.75 8.06
CA ALA A 369 7.91 60.26 7.42
C ALA A 369 8.75 59.41 8.40
N LYS A 370 8.98 59.89 9.63
CA LYS A 370 9.67 59.09 10.66
C LYS A 370 8.95 57.78 10.97
N LYS A 371 7.63 57.82 11.14
CA LYS A 371 6.83 56.60 11.37
C LYS A 371 6.90 55.62 10.21
N SER A 372 6.96 56.07 8.95
CA SER A 372 7.10 55.16 7.82
C SER A 372 8.49 54.55 7.75
N GLU A 373 9.55 55.34 7.99
CA GLU A 373 10.92 54.84 8.06
C GLU A 373 11.10 53.79 9.18
N ASP A 374 10.52 54.03 10.36
CA ASP A 374 10.60 53.07 11.47
C ASP A 374 9.90 51.74 11.13
N LYS A 375 8.73 51.80 10.50
CA LYS A 375 8.02 50.60 10.00
C LYS A 375 8.81 49.89 8.91
N GLU A 376 9.46 50.63 8.02
CA GLU A 376 10.32 50.05 6.98
C GLU A 376 11.51 49.32 7.61
N ARG A 377 12.18 49.91 8.60
CA ARG A 377 13.26 49.24 9.35
C ARG A 377 12.78 47.97 10.07
N GLU A 378 11.60 48.01 10.69
CA GLU A 378 11.01 46.86 11.37
C GLU A 378 10.71 45.73 10.37
N LEU A 379 10.06 46.04 9.25
CA LEU A 379 9.75 45.07 8.20
C LEU A 379 11.03 44.49 7.56
N LEU A 380 12.04 45.31 7.32
CA LEU A 380 13.34 44.84 6.83
C LEU A 380 14.00 43.87 7.81
N SER A 381 13.94 44.14 9.11
CA SER A 381 14.44 43.22 10.14
C SER A 381 13.64 41.91 10.19
N GLN A 382 12.32 41.95 10.02
CA GLN A 382 11.49 40.74 9.91
C GLN A 382 11.85 39.91 8.67
N ILE A 383 12.04 40.56 7.51
CA ILE A 383 12.47 39.90 6.28
C ILE A 383 13.85 39.26 6.46
N GLU A 384 14.79 39.94 7.11
CA GLU A 384 16.12 39.41 7.40
C GLU A 384 16.05 38.15 8.29
N ASN A 385 15.31 38.22 9.40
CA ASN A 385 15.11 37.08 10.30
C ASN A 385 14.44 35.88 9.58
N LEU A 386 13.42 36.14 8.76
CA LEU A 386 12.76 35.08 7.97
C LEU A 386 13.72 34.48 6.94
N THR A 387 14.55 35.31 6.31
CA THR A 387 15.56 34.88 5.35
C THR A 387 16.61 33.98 6.00
N GLU A 388 17.06 34.32 7.21
CA GLU A 388 17.99 33.50 7.99
C GLU A 388 17.36 32.15 8.38
N ASN A 389 16.09 32.16 8.82
CA ASN A 389 15.35 30.92 9.10
C ASN A 389 15.21 30.02 7.88
N VAL A 390 14.89 30.57 6.72
CA VAL A 390 14.83 29.81 5.46
C VAL A 390 16.20 29.23 5.12
N SER A 391 17.28 29.99 5.28
CA SER A 391 18.64 29.50 5.04
C SER A 391 19.00 28.34 5.99
N ASN A 392 18.62 28.41 7.25
CA ASN A 392 18.87 27.36 8.23
C ASN A 392 18.07 26.08 7.90
N LEU A 393 16.77 26.22 7.58
CA LEU A 393 15.94 25.08 7.15
C LEU A 393 16.46 24.43 5.86
N GLN A 394 16.98 25.22 4.92
CA GLN A 394 17.62 24.69 3.71
C GLN A 394 18.84 23.82 4.05
N LYS A 395 19.71 24.27 4.97
CA LYS A 395 20.87 23.49 5.43
C LYS A 395 20.46 22.21 6.14
N GLU A 396 19.42 22.24 6.96
CA GLU A 396 18.87 21.03 7.60
C GLU A 396 18.33 20.05 6.56
N LEU A 397 17.62 20.54 5.54
CA LEU A 397 17.08 19.72 4.46
C LEU A 397 18.19 19.07 3.62
N GLU A 398 19.28 19.80 3.34
CA GLU A 398 20.48 19.24 2.72
C GLU A 398 21.14 18.17 3.60
N SER A 399 21.23 18.40 4.91
CA SER A 399 21.77 17.43 5.87
C SER A 399 20.94 16.13 5.90
N PHE A 400 19.61 16.26 5.99
CA PHE A 400 18.71 15.11 5.91
C PHE A 400 18.79 14.40 4.56
N GLY A 401 18.97 15.14 3.46
CA GLY A 401 19.22 14.57 2.14
C GLY A 401 20.47 13.69 2.10
N ILE A 402 21.57 14.15 2.69
CA ILE A 402 22.81 13.37 2.81
C ILE A 402 22.59 12.12 3.67
N GLN A 403 21.94 12.24 4.83
CA GLN A 403 21.66 11.10 5.70
C GLN A 403 20.78 10.04 5.02
N LYS A 404 19.76 10.47 4.26
CA LYS A 404 18.91 9.58 3.49
C LYS A 404 19.71 8.82 2.42
N SER A 405 20.58 9.51 1.69
CA SER A 405 21.45 8.88 0.68
C SER A 405 22.35 7.80 1.30
N GLN A 406 22.94 8.08 2.47
CA GLN A 406 23.77 7.10 3.19
C GLN A 406 22.95 5.88 3.65
N LEU A 407 21.73 6.09 4.12
CA LEU A 407 20.84 5.01 4.52
C LEU A 407 20.43 4.15 3.32
N ASP A 408 20.10 4.76 2.18
CA ASP A 408 19.76 4.06 0.94
C ASP A 408 20.95 3.22 0.44
N GLU A 409 22.18 3.75 0.50
CA GLU A 409 23.40 2.98 0.19
C GLU A 409 23.57 1.78 1.14
N HIS A 410 23.33 1.96 2.45
CA HIS A 410 23.42 0.88 3.41
C HIS A 410 22.37 -0.21 3.15
N VAL A 411 21.13 0.18 2.84
CA VAL A 411 20.05 -0.75 2.48
C VAL A 411 20.40 -1.54 1.22
N GLN A 412 20.94 -0.88 0.18
CA GLN A 412 21.40 -1.58 -1.02
C GLN A 412 22.52 -2.58 -0.71
N ALA A 413 23.50 -2.20 0.10
CA ALA A 413 24.59 -3.09 0.49
C ALA A 413 24.08 -4.32 1.27
N LEU A 414 23.09 -4.14 2.15
CA LEU A 414 22.44 -5.24 2.85
C LEU A 414 21.65 -6.13 1.89
N LEU A 415 20.95 -5.56 0.90
CA LEU A 415 20.21 -6.31 -0.10
C LEU A 415 21.13 -7.24 -0.91
N VAL A 416 22.29 -6.73 -1.32
CA VAL A 416 23.33 -7.52 -2.01
C VAL A 416 23.79 -8.68 -1.12
N LYS A 417 24.11 -8.42 0.16
CA LYS A 417 24.52 -9.48 1.11
C LYS A 417 23.45 -10.54 1.33
N VAL A 418 22.18 -10.14 1.43
CA VAL A 418 21.05 -11.08 1.56
C VAL A 418 20.99 -11.96 0.32
N ASN A 419 21.15 -11.39 -0.88
CA ASN A 419 21.12 -12.14 -2.12
C ASN A 419 22.30 -13.13 -2.24
N GLU A 420 23.51 -12.71 -1.85
CA GLU A 420 24.69 -13.59 -1.77
C GLU A 420 24.45 -14.77 -0.81
N LYS A 421 23.88 -14.52 0.36
CA LYS A 421 23.57 -15.56 1.34
C LYS A 421 22.44 -16.49 0.87
N GLN A 422 21.45 -15.96 0.16
CA GLN A 422 20.39 -16.76 -0.44
C GLN A 422 20.95 -17.74 -1.48
N GLU A 423 21.90 -17.30 -2.30
CA GLU A 423 22.59 -18.16 -3.28
C GLU A 423 23.46 -19.22 -2.59
N GLU A 424 24.19 -18.85 -1.53
CA GLU A 424 24.97 -19.80 -0.72
C GLU A 424 24.07 -20.89 -0.12
N ILE A 425 22.90 -20.52 0.41
CA ILE A 425 21.89 -21.47 0.91
C ILE A 425 21.40 -22.38 -0.23
N ALA A 426 21.15 -21.85 -1.43
CA ALA A 426 20.71 -22.65 -2.56
C ALA A 426 21.76 -23.70 -2.98
N ILE A 427 23.04 -23.32 -2.99
CA ILE A 427 24.16 -24.23 -3.26
C ILE A 427 24.24 -25.32 -2.19
N LEU A 428 24.17 -24.96 -0.90
CA LEU A 428 24.22 -25.90 0.21
C LEU A 428 23.03 -26.88 0.18
N CYS A 429 21.82 -26.39 -0.10
CA CYS A 429 20.63 -27.23 -0.27
C CYS A 429 20.81 -28.25 -1.40
N ARG A 430 21.40 -27.85 -2.53
CA ARG A 430 21.71 -28.77 -3.64
C ARG A 430 22.73 -29.83 -3.24
N GLN A 431 23.79 -29.45 -2.53
CA GLN A 431 24.80 -30.39 -2.03
C GLN A 431 24.21 -31.39 -1.03
N LYS A 432 23.38 -30.91 -0.09
CA LYS A 432 22.67 -31.74 0.87
C LYS A 432 21.80 -32.78 0.16
N LEU A 433 21.00 -32.35 -0.82
CA LEU A 433 20.13 -33.26 -1.58
C LEU A 433 20.92 -34.36 -2.32
N GLU A 434 22.06 -34.01 -2.92
CA GLU A 434 22.89 -35.02 -3.58
C GLU A 434 23.50 -36.01 -2.58
N SER A 435 23.91 -35.56 -1.39
CA SER A 435 24.40 -36.45 -0.34
C SER A 435 23.32 -37.37 0.22
N GLU A 436 22.09 -36.87 0.40
CA GLU A 436 20.94 -37.68 0.80
C GLU A 436 20.63 -38.75 -0.25
N ARG A 437 20.69 -38.40 -1.54
CA ARG A 437 20.53 -39.34 -2.65
C ARG A 437 21.60 -40.43 -2.66
N GLN A 438 22.84 -40.10 -2.32
CA GLN A 438 23.92 -41.09 -2.20
C GLN A 438 23.68 -42.03 -1.02
N LEU A 439 23.28 -41.50 0.13
CA LEU A 439 22.93 -42.31 1.30
C LEU A 439 21.76 -43.26 1.00
N GLU A 440 20.73 -42.79 0.30
CA GLU A 440 19.59 -43.61 -0.11
C GLU A 440 20.03 -44.79 -0.99
N LYS A 441 20.92 -44.55 -1.97
CA LYS A 441 21.49 -45.63 -2.79
C LYS A 441 22.26 -46.65 -1.95
N SER A 442 23.15 -46.20 -1.06
CA SER A 442 23.89 -47.10 -0.18
C SER A 442 22.96 -47.87 0.76
N SER A 443 21.88 -47.25 1.24
CA SER A 443 20.84 -47.92 2.04
C SER A 443 20.16 -49.04 1.25
N GLN A 444 19.82 -48.80 -0.02
CA GLN A 444 19.27 -49.80 -0.93
C GLN A 444 20.26 -50.93 -1.25
N GLU A 445 21.54 -50.63 -1.39
CA GLU A 445 22.58 -51.65 -1.56
C GLU A 445 22.71 -52.51 -0.30
N ILE A 446 22.72 -51.89 0.89
CA ILE A 446 22.77 -52.60 2.18
C ILE A 446 21.54 -53.50 2.34
N SER A 447 20.34 -53.02 2.02
CA SER A 447 19.13 -53.84 2.09
C SER A 447 19.18 -55.01 1.11
N GLY A 448 19.72 -54.80 -0.09
CA GLY A 448 20.00 -55.87 -1.05
C GLY A 448 20.96 -56.93 -0.49
N TYR A 449 22.07 -56.52 0.13
CA TYR A 449 22.99 -57.44 0.80
C TYR A 449 22.34 -58.17 1.99
N LEU A 450 21.48 -57.49 2.75
CA LEU A 450 20.76 -58.10 3.88
C LEU A 450 19.88 -59.26 3.41
N ILE A 451 19.12 -59.05 2.32
CA ILE A 451 18.27 -60.08 1.71
C ILE A 451 19.12 -61.27 1.23
N GLN A 452 20.28 -61.01 0.62
CA GLN A 452 21.18 -62.09 0.19
C GLN A 452 21.71 -62.90 1.37
N ILE A 453 22.12 -62.23 2.46
CA ILE A 453 22.57 -62.88 3.69
C ILE A 453 21.47 -63.77 4.26
N ASP A 454 20.23 -63.28 4.32
CA ASP A 454 19.12 -64.05 4.89
C ASP A 454 18.75 -65.26 4.00
N SER A 455 18.83 -65.12 2.68
CA SER A 455 18.68 -66.24 1.74
C SER A 455 19.75 -67.32 1.96
N LEU A 456 21.03 -66.91 2.06
CA LEU A 456 22.13 -67.84 2.30
C LEU A 456 22.05 -68.51 3.68
N LYS A 457 21.62 -67.77 4.71
CA LYS A 457 21.35 -68.34 6.04
C LYS A 457 20.25 -69.40 5.98
N GLN A 458 19.18 -69.14 5.23
CA GLN A 458 18.10 -70.10 5.04
C GLN A 458 18.61 -71.35 4.32
N GLU A 459 19.36 -71.20 3.23
CA GLU A 459 19.94 -72.34 2.51
C GLU A 459 20.90 -73.16 3.40
N LEU A 460 21.70 -72.50 4.23
CA LEU A 460 22.58 -73.15 5.20
C LEU A 460 21.76 -73.92 6.24
N ALA A 461 20.67 -73.33 6.76
CA ALA A 461 19.77 -74.00 7.69
C ALA A 461 19.11 -75.24 7.07
N ASP A 462 18.70 -75.16 5.81
CA ASP A 462 18.12 -76.29 5.08
C ASP A 462 19.16 -77.41 4.90
N LYS A 463 20.40 -77.09 4.49
CA LYS A 463 21.50 -78.06 4.40
C LYS A 463 21.82 -78.72 5.74
N MET A 464 21.88 -77.94 6.82
CA MET A 464 22.09 -78.46 8.17
C MET A 464 20.95 -79.38 8.61
N ALA A 465 19.71 -79.10 8.21
CA ALA A 465 18.56 -79.96 8.49
C ALA A 465 18.63 -81.29 7.73
N ASP A 466 19.07 -81.26 6.47
CA ASP A 466 19.24 -82.48 5.67
C ASP A 466 20.43 -83.32 6.14
N GLU A 467 21.56 -82.71 6.53
CA GLU A 467 22.67 -83.43 7.17
C GLU A 467 22.24 -84.08 8.48
N ARG A 468 21.40 -83.41 9.28
CA ARG A 468 20.85 -84.00 10.51
C ARG A 468 19.99 -85.23 10.21
N LYS A 469 19.11 -85.17 9.21
CA LYS A 469 18.31 -86.34 8.79
C LYS A 469 19.20 -87.49 8.34
N PHE A 470 20.23 -87.20 7.55
CA PHE A 470 21.19 -88.22 7.09
C PHE A 470 21.95 -88.86 8.26
N LEU A 471 22.36 -88.07 9.26
CA LEU A 471 22.95 -88.57 10.49
C LEU A 471 21.98 -89.46 11.28
N GLU A 472 20.72 -89.05 11.41
CA GLU A 472 19.67 -89.84 12.08
C GLU A 472 19.41 -91.16 11.34
N GLU A 473 19.33 -91.14 10.00
CA GLU A 473 19.25 -92.35 9.19
C GLU A 473 20.49 -93.25 9.38
N LYS A 474 21.69 -92.68 9.42
CA LYS A 474 22.92 -93.41 9.69
C LYS A 474 22.92 -94.04 11.09
N GLU A 475 22.45 -93.33 12.10
CA GLU A 475 22.30 -93.87 13.47
C GLU A 475 21.32 -95.05 13.50
N VAL A 476 20.20 -94.97 12.77
CA VAL A 476 19.27 -96.10 12.60
C VAL A 476 19.96 -97.28 11.92
N HIS A 477 20.76 -97.04 10.87
CA HIS A 477 21.54 -98.09 10.22
C HIS A 477 22.56 -98.72 11.16
N VAL A 478 23.29 -97.93 11.95
CA VAL A 478 24.25 -98.42 12.94
C VAL A 478 23.55 -99.26 14.02
N ALA A 479 22.38 -98.84 14.50
CA ALA A 479 21.59 -99.63 15.44
C ALA A 479 21.21 -100.99 14.84
N ARG A 480 20.77 -101.00 13.57
CA ARG A 480 20.43 -102.24 12.86
C ARG A 480 21.64 -103.14 12.60
N GLU A 481 22.80 -102.57 12.29
CA GLU A 481 24.06 -103.32 12.18
C GLU A 481 24.42 -103.97 13.51
N LYS A 482 24.26 -103.26 14.64
CA LYS A 482 24.51 -103.80 15.97
C LYS A 482 23.56 -104.96 16.31
N ASP A 483 22.27 -104.83 16.04
CA ASP A 483 21.29 -105.92 16.24
C ASP A 483 21.66 -107.15 15.41
N LEU A 484 22.05 -106.96 14.14
CA LEU A 484 22.53 -108.04 13.28
C LEU A 484 23.83 -108.67 13.81
N GLU A 485 24.75 -107.88 14.37
CA GLU A 485 25.98 -108.39 14.97
C GLU A 485 25.68 -109.26 16.22
N GLU A 486 24.72 -108.86 17.05
CA GLU A 486 24.24 -109.65 18.19
C GLU A 486 23.58 -110.96 17.72
N GLU A 487 22.77 -110.91 16.66
CA GLU A 487 22.17 -112.11 16.03
C GLU A 487 23.26 -113.06 15.50
N VAL A 488 24.29 -112.53 14.82
CA VAL A 488 25.43 -113.32 14.35
C VAL A 488 26.19 -113.97 15.51
N LYS A 489 26.37 -113.26 16.63
CA LYS A 489 26.99 -113.83 17.85
C LYS A 489 26.16 -114.97 18.44
N TRP A 490 24.84 -114.82 18.47
CA TRP A 490 23.93 -115.88 18.92
C TRP A 490 24.00 -117.10 17.99
N LEU A 491 23.90 -116.90 16.67
CA LEU A 491 24.05 -117.96 15.68
C LEU A 491 25.40 -118.66 15.76
N HIS A 492 26.49 -117.92 15.98
CA HIS A 492 27.82 -118.51 16.15
C HIS A 492 27.90 -119.39 17.41
N SER A 493 27.28 -118.96 18.51
CA SER A 493 27.23 -119.74 19.75
C SER A 493 26.41 -121.02 19.57
N LEU A 494 25.23 -120.91 18.96
CA LEU A 494 24.37 -122.05 18.64
C LEU A 494 25.07 -123.03 17.68
N LYS A 495 25.77 -122.49 16.67
CA LYS A 495 26.57 -123.30 15.74
C LYS A 495 27.68 -124.04 16.49
N ALA A 496 28.47 -123.37 17.33
CA ALA A 496 29.51 -124.00 18.12
C ALA A 496 28.95 -125.11 19.03
N GLU A 497 27.80 -124.87 19.66
CA GLU A 497 27.10 -125.89 20.46
C GLU A 497 26.70 -127.09 19.60
N SER A 498 26.10 -126.86 18.43
CA SER A 498 25.77 -127.93 17.48
C SER A 498 27.00 -128.69 16.95
N GLU A 499 28.13 -128.01 16.71
CA GLU A 499 29.39 -128.62 16.30
C GLU A 499 29.98 -129.49 17.42
N THR A 500 29.90 -129.04 18.69
CA THR A 500 30.31 -129.88 19.82
C THR A 500 29.43 -131.12 19.96
N GLU A 501 28.13 -131.00 19.71
CA GLU A 501 27.22 -132.14 19.76
C GLU A 501 27.47 -133.12 18.61
N VAL A 502 27.71 -132.60 17.39
CA VAL A 502 28.17 -133.41 16.26
C VAL A 502 29.50 -134.10 16.57
N SER A 503 30.45 -133.41 17.24
CA SER A 503 31.73 -134.00 17.65
C SER A 503 31.54 -135.12 18.66
N LYS A 504 30.70 -134.95 19.68
CA LYS A 504 30.32 -136.03 20.62
C LYS A 504 29.69 -137.21 19.90
N LYS A 505 28.73 -136.97 19.01
CA LYS A 505 28.07 -138.03 18.23
C LYS A 505 29.06 -138.76 17.32
N THR A 506 30.00 -138.03 16.73
CA THR A 506 31.09 -138.61 15.94
C THR A 506 31.98 -139.50 16.80
N GLN A 507 32.25 -139.09 18.04
CA GLN A 507 33.02 -139.88 19.00
C GLN A 507 32.27 -141.14 19.46
N GLU A 508 30.96 -141.04 19.75
CA GLU A 508 30.09 -142.21 20.00
C GLU A 508 30.08 -143.17 18.80
N ILE A 509 29.98 -142.65 17.57
CA ILE A 509 30.07 -143.48 16.35
C ILE A 509 31.42 -144.18 16.27
N ALA A 510 32.52 -143.50 16.58
CA ALA A 510 33.86 -144.11 16.60
C ALA A 510 33.96 -145.23 17.67
N GLU A 511 33.34 -145.05 18.83
CA GLU A 511 33.24 -146.10 19.86
C GLU A 511 32.43 -147.30 19.39
N TYR A 512 31.28 -147.08 18.73
CA TYR A 512 30.50 -148.16 18.13
C TYR A 512 31.29 -148.89 17.03
N ILE A 513 32.06 -148.17 16.21
CA ILE A 513 32.94 -148.78 15.20
C ILE A 513 34.00 -149.67 15.88
N ASN A 514 34.65 -149.19 16.94
CA ASN A 514 35.60 -149.99 17.71
C ASN A 514 34.96 -151.24 18.33
N GLN A 515 33.74 -151.13 18.86
CA GLN A 515 33.00 -152.30 19.37
C GLN A 515 32.70 -153.32 18.27
N ILE A 516 32.26 -152.86 17.09
CA ILE A 516 32.03 -153.71 15.92
C ILE A 516 33.32 -154.43 15.52
N GLU A 517 34.47 -153.74 15.54
CA GLU A 517 35.76 -154.32 15.17
C GLU A 517 36.22 -155.39 16.17
N ASN A 518 36.03 -155.16 17.48
CA ASN A 518 36.26 -156.18 18.52
C ASN A 518 35.36 -157.42 18.32
N PHE A 519 34.06 -157.23 18.07
CA PHE A 519 33.17 -158.36 17.80
C PHE A 519 33.58 -159.13 16.54
N LYS A 520 34.15 -158.44 15.55
CA LYS A 520 34.67 -159.03 14.32
C LYS A 520 35.93 -159.87 14.57
N GLU A 521 36.86 -159.39 15.42
CA GLU A 521 38.01 -160.18 15.88
C GLU A 521 37.58 -161.41 16.68
N GLU A 522 36.57 -161.28 17.53
CA GLU A 522 36.04 -162.38 18.34
C GLU A 522 35.37 -163.45 17.45
N ALA A 523 34.62 -163.03 16.42
CA ALA A 523 34.07 -163.92 15.40
C ALA A 523 35.18 -164.64 14.60
N ALA A 524 36.27 -163.93 14.23
CA ALA A 524 37.41 -164.54 13.56
C ALA A 524 38.09 -165.61 14.44
N LYS A 525 38.20 -165.36 15.75
CA LYS A 525 38.72 -166.33 16.72
C LYS A 525 37.83 -167.57 16.84
N MET A 526 36.51 -167.39 16.91
CA MET A 526 35.54 -168.49 16.92
C MET A 526 35.61 -169.35 15.65
N THR A 527 35.87 -168.73 14.50
CA THR A 527 36.02 -169.42 13.21
C THR A 527 37.30 -170.26 13.18
N MET A 528 38.39 -169.76 13.76
CA MET A 528 39.66 -170.50 13.86
C MET A 528 39.55 -171.71 14.79
N ASP A 529 38.83 -171.59 15.91
CA ASP A 529 38.57 -172.70 16.83
C ASP A 529 37.66 -173.77 16.21
N GLN A 530 36.67 -173.38 15.39
CA GLN A 530 35.90 -174.33 14.59
C GLN A 530 36.77 -175.11 13.59
N SER A 531 37.71 -174.45 12.90
CA SER A 531 38.63 -175.13 11.96
C SER A 531 39.48 -176.21 12.63
N LYS A 532 39.97 -175.98 13.85
CA LYS A 532 40.73 -176.99 14.61
C LYS A 532 39.89 -178.19 15.02
N THR A 533 38.64 -177.98 15.41
CA THR A 533 37.73 -179.10 15.73
C THR A 533 37.35 -179.94 14.51
N VAL A 534 37.39 -179.37 13.29
CA VAL A 534 37.18 -180.13 12.05
C VAL A 534 38.40 -180.99 11.70
N GLU A 535 39.62 -180.46 11.83
CA GLU A 535 40.87 -181.24 11.63
C GLU A 535 40.98 -182.42 12.60
N GLU A 536 40.61 -182.24 13.88
CA GLU A 536 40.57 -183.33 14.84
C GLU A 536 39.54 -184.40 14.46
N LYS A 537 38.39 -183.99 13.90
CA LYS A 537 37.33 -184.90 13.45
C LYS A 537 37.76 -185.76 12.27
N GLU A 538 38.45 -185.19 11.28
CA GLU A 538 38.99 -185.93 10.13
C GLU A 538 40.07 -186.94 10.54
N GLY A 539 40.87 -186.62 11.57
CA GLY A 539 41.85 -187.55 12.15
C GLY A 539 41.24 -188.77 12.83
N TYR A 540 40.09 -188.62 13.49
CA TYR A 540 39.35 -189.76 14.05
C TYR A 540 38.67 -190.60 12.95
N GLU A 541 38.25 -189.98 11.87
CA GLU A 541 37.55 -190.66 10.76
C GLU A 541 38.48 -191.54 9.92
N SER A 542 39.75 -191.14 9.72
CA SER A 542 40.76 -192.02 9.12
C SER A 542 41.06 -193.25 9.97
N ARG A 543 41.05 -193.09 11.30
CA ARG A 543 41.32 -194.17 12.25
C ARG A 543 40.17 -195.17 12.36
N VAL A 544 38.93 -194.74 12.10
CA VAL A 544 37.77 -195.62 11.97
C VAL A 544 37.84 -196.45 10.69
N LYS A 545 38.28 -195.86 9.57
CA LYS A 545 38.48 -196.60 8.30
C LYS A 545 39.55 -197.69 8.39
N ASP A 546 40.65 -197.46 9.11
CA ASP A 546 41.71 -198.47 9.29
C ASP A 546 41.20 -199.66 10.14
N LEU A 547 40.35 -199.41 11.14
CA LEU A 547 39.75 -200.45 11.97
C LEU A 547 38.69 -201.29 11.21
N GLU A 548 37.98 -200.70 10.25
CA GLU A 548 37.05 -201.42 9.38
C GLU A 548 37.79 -202.41 8.46
N LEU A 549 38.95 -202.02 7.92
CA LEU A 549 39.79 -202.91 7.11
C LEU A 549 40.41 -204.06 7.92
N GLU A 550 40.76 -203.84 9.21
CA GLU A 550 41.20 -204.91 10.10
C GLU A 550 40.08 -205.92 10.39
N LEU A 551 38.83 -205.46 10.59
CA LEU A 551 37.67 -206.34 10.79
C LEU A 551 37.36 -207.20 9.55
N GLU A 552 37.55 -206.66 8.35
CA GLU A 552 37.33 -207.39 7.10
C GLU A 552 38.41 -208.46 6.87
N SER A 553 39.63 -208.26 7.38
CA SER A 553 40.70 -209.28 7.39
C SER A 553 40.44 -210.42 8.39
N LEU A 554 39.91 -210.10 9.58
CA LEU A 554 39.57 -211.06 10.63
C LEU A 554 38.40 -211.96 10.23
N ASN A 555 37.44 -211.42 9.46
CA ASN A 555 36.28 -212.19 9.01
C ASN A 555 36.65 -213.24 7.94
N ASN A 556 37.64 -212.95 7.09
CA ASN A 556 38.18 -213.92 6.13
C ASN A 556 39.02 -215.03 6.80
N LEU A 557 39.74 -214.72 7.89
CA LEU A 557 40.44 -215.73 8.71
C LEU A 557 39.48 -216.62 9.50
N LYS A 558 38.34 -216.06 9.94
CA LYS A 558 37.27 -216.85 10.57
C LYS A 558 36.64 -217.84 9.59
N ALA A 559 36.36 -217.39 8.36
CA ALA A 559 35.85 -218.25 7.28
C ALA A 559 36.82 -219.41 6.93
N GLU A 560 38.11 -219.26 7.20
CA GLU A 560 39.13 -220.30 7.00
C GLU A 560 39.25 -221.27 8.20
N SER A 561 38.98 -220.79 9.42
CA SER A 561 39.04 -221.60 10.66
C SER A 561 37.82 -222.51 10.90
N GLU A 562 36.64 -222.17 10.37
CA GLU A 562 35.44 -223.03 10.47
C GLU A 562 35.47 -224.23 9.48
N SER A 563 36.45 -224.27 8.56
CA SER A 563 36.67 -225.40 7.64
C SER A 563 37.40 -226.60 8.27
N GLN A 564 37.89 -226.52 9.52
CA GLN A 564 38.73 -227.57 10.14
C GLN A 564 38.23 -228.21 11.44
N LEU A 565 37.05 -227.88 11.97
CA LEU A 565 36.50 -228.60 13.13
C LEU A 565 35.15 -229.25 12.80
N GLU A 566 35.13 -230.56 13.05
CA GLU A 566 34.00 -231.50 12.94
C GLU A 566 33.73 -232.13 11.56
N LYS A 567 34.79 -232.72 11.01
CA LYS A 567 34.80 -234.18 10.88
C LYS A 567 35.03 -234.82 12.26
N LYS A 568 33.95 -234.93 13.03
CA LYS A 568 33.68 -236.05 13.92
C LYS A 568 32.19 -236.13 14.20
#